data_AF-A0A7S3R2I1-F1
#
_entry.id   AF-A0A7S3R2I1-F1
#
_cell.length_a   1.000
_cell.length_b   1.000
_cell.length_c   1.000
_cell.angle_alpha   90.00
_cell.angle_beta   90.00
_cell.angle_gamma   90.00
#
_symmetry.space_group_name_H-M   'P 1'
#
loop_
_entity.id
_entity.type
_entity.pdbx_description
1 polymer ?
#
loop_
_entity_poly.entity_id
_entity_poly.type
_entity_poly.pdbx_seq_one_letter_code
_entity_poly.pdbx_strand_id
1 'polypeptide(L)'
;GRGGRVAVREEVQPQIAACLQRAHRVQSQRTLLMVEFQNLFEYLQSLKCIAVHLHHLGPRALFYLAAAVSDFYIPWSELAEHKIQSSTGPLQLALQKSALVCNTRINGAAGTRVHLLILKQMLNFAVTFNKVPKLLGMLTSVWVPDSMVVSFKLETDPGMLVRKAAAALRTYRVHTVVANLLHTRKDQVLLVTQSKGPSPPAQAVDDGKPDTESEVTDGVTAGQEQRSSVDFTTQVWKQQELEEQSAALKQKGCSQAEVWVDTEEINRANYEPYIERQLVSQVVAKHTQFIAHRQHQ
;
A
#
# COMPACT_ATOMS: atom_id res chain seq x y z
N GLY A 1 -29.70 2.85 -47.50
CA GLY A 1 -29.41 3.07 -46.07
C GLY A 1 -29.18 1.73 -45.39
N ARG A 2 -28.06 1.53 -44.72
CA ARG A 2 -27.77 0.28 -44.01
C ARG A 2 -27.82 0.53 -42.50
N GLY A 3 -29.01 0.34 -41.92
CA GLY A 3 -29.18 0.24 -40.48
C GLY A 3 -28.71 -1.14 -40.02
N GLY A 4 -27.41 -1.30 -39.79
CA GLY A 4 -26.89 -2.50 -39.16
C GLY A 4 -27.43 -2.61 -37.75
N ARG A 5 -28.24 -3.64 -37.47
CA ARG A 5 -28.67 -3.95 -36.09
C ARG A 5 -27.43 -4.34 -35.29
N VAL A 6 -27.13 -3.57 -34.25
CA VAL A 6 -26.13 -3.97 -33.25
C VAL A 6 -26.75 -5.11 -32.45
N ALA A 7 -26.16 -6.31 -32.56
CA ALA A 7 -26.57 -7.50 -31.82
C ALA A 7 -25.42 -7.98 -30.93
N VAL A 8 -25.78 -8.50 -29.76
CA VAL A 8 -24.83 -9.12 -28.83
C VAL A 8 -24.50 -10.52 -29.35
N ARG A 9 -23.24 -10.95 -29.22
CA ARG A 9 -22.83 -12.32 -29.56
C ARG A 9 -23.58 -13.31 -28.64
N GLU A 10 -24.14 -14.38 -29.20
CA GLU A 10 -24.97 -15.35 -28.47
C GLU A 10 -24.25 -15.92 -27.23
N GLU A 11 -22.94 -16.15 -27.34
CA GLU A 11 -22.10 -16.67 -26.25
C GLU A 11 -22.09 -15.78 -24.99
N VAL A 12 -22.11 -14.45 -25.14
CA VAL A 12 -22.05 -13.50 -24.02
C VAL A 12 -23.42 -12.93 -23.64
N GLN A 13 -24.44 -13.18 -24.46
CA GLN A 13 -25.81 -12.73 -24.26
C GLN A 13 -26.36 -13.05 -22.85
N PRO A 14 -26.21 -14.26 -22.28
CA PRO A 14 -26.71 -14.53 -20.92
C PRO A 14 -26.00 -13.71 -19.85
N GLN A 15 -24.69 -13.49 -19.98
CA GLN A 15 -23.90 -12.69 -19.03
C GLN A 15 -24.31 -11.22 -19.08
N ILE A 16 -24.50 -10.67 -20.28
CA ILE A 16 -24.95 -9.29 -20.47
C ILE A 16 -26.39 -9.11 -19.98
N ALA A 17 -27.29 -10.04 -20.29
CA ALA A 17 -28.67 -10.00 -19.79
C ALA A 17 -28.72 -10.00 -18.25
N ALA A 18 -27.95 -10.89 -17.61
CA ALA A 18 -27.86 -10.93 -16.15
C ALA A 18 -27.26 -9.62 -15.57
N CYS A 19 -26.27 -9.04 -16.24
CA CYS A 19 -25.68 -7.75 -15.84
C CYS A 19 -26.71 -6.61 -15.94
N LEU A 20 -27.46 -6.53 -17.05
CA LEU A 20 -28.49 -5.50 -17.25
C LEU A 20 -29.64 -5.64 -16.24
N GLN A 21 -30.08 -6.86 -15.94
CA GLN A 21 -31.10 -7.12 -14.92
C GLN A 21 -30.64 -6.65 -13.53
N ARG A 22 -29.38 -6.91 -13.16
CA ARG A 22 -28.80 -6.42 -11.91
C ARG A 22 -28.71 -4.90 -11.91
N ALA A 23 -28.25 -4.29 -13.00
CA ALA A 23 -28.17 -2.83 -13.13
C ALA A 23 -29.55 -2.17 -12.98
N HIS A 24 -30.58 -2.71 -13.63
CA HIS A 24 -31.95 -2.22 -13.51
C HIS A 24 -32.49 -2.36 -12.08
N ARG A 25 -32.22 -3.50 -11.42
CA ARG A 25 -32.59 -3.70 -10.00
C ARG A 25 -31.91 -2.69 -9.09
N VAL A 26 -30.61 -2.44 -9.29
CA VAL A 26 -29.84 -1.48 -8.50
C VAL A 26 -30.40 -0.06 -8.67
N GLN A 27 -30.76 0.32 -9.91
CA GLN A 27 -31.38 1.61 -10.22
C GLN A 27 -32.77 1.74 -9.59
N SER A 28 -33.63 0.72 -9.72
CA SER A 28 -34.99 0.76 -9.18
C SER A 28 -35.00 0.78 -7.65
N GLN A 29 -34.07 0.06 -7.01
CA GLN A 29 -33.94 0.00 -5.55
C GLN A 29 -33.08 1.14 -4.97
N ARG A 30 -32.47 1.98 -5.81
CA ARG A 30 -31.57 3.07 -5.41
C ARG A 30 -30.46 2.62 -4.44
N THR A 31 -29.87 1.46 -4.73
CA THR A 31 -28.84 0.82 -3.87
C THR A 31 -27.40 1.16 -4.27
N LEU A 32 -27.20 1.93 -5.34
CA LEU A 32 -25.90 2.41 -5.78
C LEU A 32 -25.96 3.91 -6.05
N LEU A 33 -25.05 4.64 -5.41
CA LEU A 33 -24.78 6.04 -5.69
C LEU A 33 -23.35 6.14 -6.24
N MET A 34 -23.19 6.75 -7.42
CA MET A 34 -21.89 6.97 -8.04
C MET A 34 -21.49 8.43 -7.81
N VAL A 35 -20.30 8.63 -7.23
CA VAL A 35 -19.72 9.96 -6.99
C VAL A 35 -18.39 10.01 -7.74
N GLU A 36 -18.29 10.92 -8.70
CA GLU A 36 -17.10 11.09 -9.54
C GLU A 36 -16.09 12.03 -8.86
N PHE A 37 -14.80 11.77 -9.09
CA PHE A 37 -13.70 12.65 -8.70
C PHE A 37 -12.59 12.53 -9.75
N GLN A 38 -11.82 13.59 -9.94
CA GLN A 38 -10.71 13.64 -10.90
C GLN A 38 -9.37 13.91 -10.23
N ASN A 39 -9.36 14.73 -9.19
CA ASN A 39 -8.14 15.12 -8.48
C ASN A 39 -8.15 14.68 -7.02
N LEU A 40 -7.00 14.80 -6.37
CA LEU A 40 -6.83 14.45 -4.97
C LEU A 40 -7.79 15.23 -4.07
N PHE A 41 -7.99 16.53 -4.31
CA PHE A 41 -8.82 17.38 -3.45
C PHE A 41 -10.29 16.92 -3.45
N GLU A 42 -10.85 16.66 -4.63
CA GLU A 42 -12.22 16.14 -4.79
C GLU A 42 -12.39 14.79 -4.11
N TYR A 43 -11.43 13.88 -4.28
CA TYR A 43 -11.44 12.58 -3.61
C TYR A 43 -11.49 12.74 -2.08
N LEU A 44 -10.63 13.60 -1.51
CA LEU A 44 -10.55 13.80 -0.07
C LEU A 44 -11.80 14.48 0.50
N GLN A 45 -12.33 15.48 -0.20
CA GLN A 45 -13.57 16.15 0.21
C GLN A 45 -14.76 15.18 0.17
N SER A 46 -14.88 14.40 -0.91
CA SER A 46 -15.95 13.42 -1.07
C SER A 46 -15.86 12.34 0.00
N LEU A 47 -14.67 11.79 0.24
CA LEU A 47 -14.44 10.78 1.28
C LEU A 47 -14.83 11.32 2.67
N LYS A 48 -14.41 12.54 3.02
CA LYS A 48 -14.78 13.18 4.30
C LYS A 48 -16.29 13.37 4.42
N CYS A 49 -16.92 13.94 3.40
CA CYS A 49 -18.37 14.17 3.40
C CYS A 49 -19.13 12.86 3.58
N ILE A 50 -18.80 11.83 2.80
CA ILE A 50 -19.43 10.50 2.90
C ILE A 50 -19.20 9.91 4.29
N ALA A 51 -17.96 9.93 4.79
CA ALA A 51 -17.62 9.36 6.09
C ALA A 51 -18.43 9.98 7.25
N VAL A 52 -18.48 11.32 7.31
CA VAL A 52 -19.24 12.04 8.35
C VAL A 52 -20.73 11.72 8.27
N HIS A 53 -21.30 11.62 7.07
CA HIS A 53 -22.72 11.28 6.92
C HIS A 53 -23.01 9.81 7.25
N LEU A 54 -22.09 8.89 7.01
CA LEU A 54 -22.25 7.47 7.33
C LEU A 54 -21.88 7.12 8.79
N HIS A 55 -21.31 8.06 9.56
CA HIS A 55 -20.90 7.85 10.95
C HIS A 55 -21.98 7.19 11.81
N HIS A 56 -23.23 7.65 11.70
CA HIS A 56 -24.35 7.17 12.50
C HIS A 56 -24.75 5.70 12.21
N LEU A 57 -24.27 5.10 11.13
CA LEU A 57 -24.52 3.69 10.82
C LEU A 57 -23.63 2.74 11.65
N GLY A 58 -22.56 3.27 12.25
CA GLY A 58 -21.63 2.54 13.11
C GLY A 58 -21.17 1.22 12.47
N PRO A 59 -21.30 0.08 13.17
CA PRO A 59 -20.78 -1.21 12.67
C PRO A 59 -21.38 -1.69 11.36
N ARG A 60 -22.53 -1.13 10.95
CA ARG A 60 -23.20 -1.50 9.70
C ARG A 60 -22.56 -0.87 8.47
N ALA A 61 -21.71 0.15 8.64
CA ALA A 61 -20.98 0.77 7.55
C ALA A 61 -19.62 0.10 7.35
N LEU A 62 -19.31 -0.18 6.07
CA LEU A 62 -18.04 -0.69 5.60
C LEU A 62 -17.41 0.32 4.64
N PHE A 63 -16.17 0.73 4.94
CA PHE A 63 -15.34 1.52 4.04
C PHE A 63 -14.36 0.60 3.32
N TYR A 64 -14.51 0.47 2.01
CA TYR A 64 -13.63 -0.33 1.15
C TYR A 64 -12.77 0.58 0.27
N LEU A 65 -11.54 0.88 0.72
CA LEU A 65 -10.71 1.94 0.18
C LEU A 65 -9.71 1.42 -0.86
N ALA A 66 -10.21 1.11 -2.06
CA ALA A 66 -9.43 0.55 -3.16
C ALA A 66 -8.81 1.60 -4.11
N ALA A 67 -9.03 2.89 -3.87
CA ALA A 67 -8.49 3.95 -4.71
C ALA A 67 -6.95 4.05 -4.59
N ALA A 68 -6.26 4.20 -5.72
CA ALA A 68 -4.84 4.56 -5.75
C ALA A 68 -4.71 6.08 -5.55
N VAL A 69 -4.52 6.49 -4.29
CA VAL A 69 -4.41 7.89 -3.91
C VAL A 69 -2.95 8.35 -4.04
N SER A 70 -2.72 9.56 -4.53
CA SER A 70 -1.37 10.13 -4.61
C SER A 70 -0.77 10.32 -3.20
N ASP A 71 0.49 9.92 -3.01
CA ASP A 71 1.23 10.16 -1.76
C ASP A 71 1.73 11.61 -1.63
N PHE A 72 1.75 12.33 -2.75
CA PHE A 72 2.30 13.68 -2.87
C PHE A 72 1.35 14.63 -3.61
N TYR A 73 1.37 15.91 -3.28
CA TYR A 73 0.57 16.95 -3.93
C TYR A 73 1.31 18.28 -3.99
N ILE A 74 0.90 19.16 -4.89
CA ILE A 74 1.37 20.56 -4.94
C ILE A 74 0.29 21.42 -4.27
N PRO A 75 0.61 22.22 -3.25
CA PRO A 75 -0.33 23.18 -2.66
C PRO A 75 -0.87 24.15 -3.71
N TRP A 76 -2.13 24.58 -3.56
CA TRP A 76 -2.74 25.56 -4.47
C TRP A 76 -1.93 26.86 -4.58
N SER A 77 -1.30 27.30 -3.49
CA SER A 77 -0.43 28.49 -3.47
C SER A 77 0.85 28.34 -4.29
N GLU A 78 1.23 27.12 -4.67
CA GLU A 78 2.44 26.79 -5.41
C GLU A 78 2.14 26.27 -6.82
N LEU A 79 0.85 26.14 -7.18
CA LEU A 79 0.44 25.64 -8.48
C LEU A 79 0.66 26.73 -9.54
N ALA A 80 1.42 26.43 -10.59
CA ALA A 80 1.60 27.35 -11.70
C ALA A 80 0.26 27.56 -12.45
N GLU A 81 -0.16 28.82 -12.58
CA GLU A 81 -1.41 29.19 -13.29
C GLU A 81 -1.35 28.90 -14.80
N HIS A 82 -0.14 28.83 -15.34
CA HIS A 82 0.11 28.64 -16.76
C HIS A 82 0.98 27.42 -17.01
N LYS A 83 0.78 26.80 -18.18
CA LYS A 83 1.59 25.66 -18.64
C LYS A 83 3.07 26.02 -18.53
N ILE A 84 3.79 25.18 -17.79
CA ILE A 84 5.23 25.26 -17.65
C ILE A 84 5.84 25.07 -19.04
N GLN A 85 6.55 26.09 -19.52
CA GLN A 85 7.06 26.13 -20.89
C GLN A 85 8.28 25.20 -21.02
N SER A 86 8.26 24.31 -22.02
CA SER A 86 9.27 23.27 -22.24
C SER A 86 10.42 23.68 -23.16
N SER A 87 10.48 24.95 -23.58
CA SER A 87 11.43 25.42 -24.58
C SER A 87 12.85 25.65 -24.05
N THR A 88 13.14 25.26 -22.80
CA THR A 88 14.45 25.48 -22.17
C THR A 88 14.94 24.20 -21.46
N GLY A 89 15.40 23.23 -22.26
CA GLY A 89 16.20 22.09 -21.78
C GLY A 89 15.49 20.73 -21.62
N PRO A 90 16.25 19.64 -21.46
CA PRO A 90 15.71 18.29 -21.25
C PRO A 90 14.97 18.15 -19.91
N LEU A 91 13.91 17.33 -19.93
CA LEU A 91 13.03 17.05 -18.79
C LEU A 91 13.65 15.94 -17.91
N GLN A 92 13.94 16.23 -16.64
CA GLN A 92 14.37 15.22 -15.67
C GLN A 92 13.53 15.34 -14.39
N LEU A 93 12.85 14.25 -14.02
CA LEU A 93 12.04 14.15 -12.80
C LEU A 93 12.95 13.73 -11.63
N ALA A 94 13.13 14.60 -10.63
CA ALA A 94 13.89 14.29 -9.42
C ALA A 94 12.99 14.34 -8.19
N LEU A 95 12.68 13.17 -7.62
CA LEU A 95 12.02 13.01 -6.32
C LEU A 95 13.11 12.99 -5.25
N GLN A 96 13.40 14.14 -4.64
CA GLN A 96 14.43 14.22 -3.59
C GLN A 96 13.77 14.10 -2.21
N LYS A 97 14.11 13.06 -1.44
CA LYS A 97 13.87 13.06 0.02
C LYS A 97 14.69 14.22 0.58
N SER A 98 14.05 15.31 0.95
CA SER A 98 14.71 16.52 1.42
C SER A 98 15.41 16.26 2.76
N ALA A 99 16.73 16.03 2.72
CA ALA A 99 17.64 16.34 3.80
C ALA A 99 18.45 17.58 3.38
N LEU A 100 18.40 18.60 4.25
CA LEU A 100 19.12 19.87 4.24
C LEU A 100 20.35 19.99 3.31
N VAL A 101 20.32 21.05 2.50
CA VAL A 101 21.43 21.93 2.08
C VAL A 101 22.84 21.38 2.30
N CYS A 102 23.52 20.94 1.24
CA CYS A 102 24.97 20.77 1.26
C CYS A 102 25.67 22.08 0.86
N ASN A 103 26.09 22.85 1.86
CA ASN A 103 26.98 23.99 1.69
C ASN A 103 28.40 23.45 1.45
N THR A 104 28.78 23.18 0.19
CA THR A 104 30.15 22.76 -0.14
C THR A 104 31.04 23.97 -0.41
N ARG A 105 31.81 24.37 0.60
CA ARG A 105 33.04 25.15 0.37
C ARG A 105 34.04 24.25 -0.34
N ILE A 106 34.46 24.65 -1.54
CA ILE A 106 35.58 24.03 -2.25
C ILE A 106 36.62 25.11 -2.52
N ASN A 107 37.66 25.12 -1.69
CA ASN A 107 38.89 25.88 -1.92
C ASN A 107 39.68 25.23 -3.07
N GLY A 108 40.06 26.00 -4.09
CA GLY A 108 41.08 25.58 -5.04
C GLY A 108 40.82 25.94 -6.51
N ALA A 109 41.78 26.69 -7.08
CA ALA A 109 42.07 27.00 -8.48
C ALA A 109 41.01 27.77 -9.31
N ALA A 110 41.27 29.08 -9.41
CA ALA A 110 40.62 30.02 -10.33
C ALA A 110 41.05 29.74 -11.77
N GLY A 111 40.09 29.45 -12.66
CA GLY A 111 40.35 29.44 -14.10
C GLY A 111 39.44 28.53 -14.92
N THR A 112 39.20 27.30 -14.46
CA THR A 112 38.51 26.28 -15.28
C THR A 112 37.07 25.99 -14.85
N ARG A 113 36.59 26.65 -13.78
CA ARG A 113 35.27 26.41 -13.18
C ARG A 113 34.13 27.20 -13.81
N VAL A 114 34.39 28.34 -14.42
CA VAL A 114 33.33 29.23 -14.94
C VAL A 114 32.66 28.65 -16.18
N HIS A 115 33.41 27.94 -17.03
CA HIS A 115 32.84 27.29 -18.22
C HIS A 115 31.96 26.07 -17.86
N LEU A 116 32.28 25.33 -16.79
CA LEU A 116 31.47 24.20 -16.32
C LEU A 116 30.29 24.64 -15.43
N LEU A 117 30.42 25.76 -14.70
CA LEU A 117 29.32 26.31 -13.90
C LEU A 117 28.25 26.98 -14.78
N ILE A 118 28.64 27.66 -15.86
CA ILE A 118 27.67 28.24 -16.80
C ILE A 118 26.92 27.13 -17.57
N LEU A 119 27.57 26.02 -17.93
CA LEU A 119 26.89 24.86 -18.52
C LEU A 119 26.01 24.08 -17.53
N LYS A 120 26.32 24.12 -16.22
CA LYS A 120 25.53 23.48 -15.16
C LYS A 120 24.37 24.36 -14.64
N GLN A 121 24.37 25.65 -14.98
CA GLN A 121 23.42 26.65 -14.49
C GLN A 121 22.35 27.05 -15.53
N MET A 122 22.27 26.36 -16.67
CA MET A 122 21.23 26.60 -17.68
C MET A 122 20.05 25.63 -17.63
N LEU A 123 19.96 24.72 -16.66
CA LEU A 123 19.14 23.51 -16.82
C LEU A 123 18.58 22.92 -15.51
N ASN A 124 17.84 23.70 -14.71
CA ASN A 124 17.18 23.17 -13.51
C ASN A 124 15.67 23.49 -13.51
N PHE A 125 14.83 22.50 -13.82
CA PHE A 125 13.41 22.52 -13.47
C PHE A 125 13.19 21.56 -12.29
N ALA A 126 12.88 22.12 -11.13
CA ALA A 126 12.61 21.38 -9.91
C ALA A 126 11.16 21.57 -9.52
N VAL A 127 10.42 20.47 -9.31
CA VAL A 127 9.08 20.50 -8.73
C VAL A 127 9.17 19.97 -7.32
N THR A 128 8.81 20.82 -6.37
CA THR A 128 8.69 20.40 -4.96
C THR A 128 7.27 19.91 -4.74
N PHE A 129 7.14 18.76 -4.10
CA PHE A 129 5.84 18.21 -3.71
C PHE A 129 5.76 18.08 -2.19
N ASN A 130 4.57 18.32 -1.65
CA ASN A 130 4.26 18.12 -0.26
C ASN A 130 3.68 16.72 -0.06
N LYS A 131 3.95 16.10 1.08
CA LYS A 131 3.32 14.82 1.44
C LYS A 131 1.84 15.03 1.73
N VAL A 132 1.00 14.15 1.19
CA VAL A 132 -0.41 14.13 1.56
C VAL A 132 -0.52 13.71 3.03
N PRO A 133 -1.30 14.44 3.86
CA PRO A 133 -1.53 14.06 5.25
C PRO A 133 -2.02 12.61 5.37
N LYS A 134 -1.71 11.94 6.47
CA LYS A 134 -2.12 10.55 6.72
C LYS A 134 -3.62 10.46 7.08
N LEU A 135 -4.48 10.63 6.09
CA LEU A 135 -5.94 10.75 6.26
C LEU A 135 -6.63 9.46 6.67
N LEU A 136 -6.06 8.30 6.34
CA LEU A 136 -6.58 6.99 6.76
C LEU A 136 -6.69 6.88 8.29
N GLY A 137 -5.73 7.45 9.03
CA GLY A 137 -5.80 7.48 10.49
C GLY A 137 -6.94 8.36 10.99
N MET A 138 -7.19 9.52 10.36
CA MET A 138 -8.32 10.38 10.74
C MET A 138 -9.67 9.74 10.42
N LEU A 139 -9.76 8.97 9.33
CA LEU A 139 -10.96 8.26 8.97
C LEU A 139 -11.37 7.29 10.10
N THR A 140 -10.44 6.45 10.55
CA THR A 140 -10.71 5.42 11.57
C THR A 140 -10.79 5.98 12.99
N SER A 141 -10.11 7.09 13.31
CA SER A 141 -10.09 7.60 14.68
C SER A 141 -11.09 8.73 14.94
N VAL A 142 -11.52 9.46 13.91
CA VAL A 142 -12.37 10.65 14.06
C VAL A 142 -13.65 10.53 13.26
N TRP A 143 -13.58 10.17 11.97
CA TRP A 143 -14.76 10.28 11.10
C TRP A 143 -15.71 9.09 11.23
N VAL A 144 -15.20 7.87 11.41
CA VAL A 144 -15.99 6.63 11.48
C VAL A 144 -15.37 5.59 12.43
N PRO A 145 -15.28 5.87 13.75
CA PRO A 145 -14.61 5.01 14.72
C PRO A 145 -15.27 3.63 14.94
N ASP A 146 -16.57 3.53 14.63
CA ASP A 146 -17.35 2.31 14.85
C ASP A 146 -17.61 1.52 13.56
N SER A 147 -17.15 2.01 12.42
CA SER A 147 -17.31 1.36 11.12
C SER A 147 -16.14 0.44 10.81
N MET A 148 -16.39 -0.61 10.02
CA MET A 148 -15.30 -1.43 9.50
C MET A 148 -14.58 -0.67 8.39
N VAL A 149 -13.25 -0.69 8.43
CA VAL A 149 -12.41 -0.06 7.40
C VAL A 149 -11.44 -1.09 6.81
N VAL A 150 -11.53 -1.27 5.51
CA VAL A 150 -10.68 -2.13 4.68
C VAL A 150 -9.84 -1.24 3.78
N SER A 151 -8.52 -1.42 3.82
CA SER A 151 -7.57 -0.67 2.98
C SER A 151 -6.84 -1.59 2.01
N PHE A 152 -6.17 -1.00 1.03
CA PHE A 152 -5.44 -1.71 -0.02
C PHE A 152 -3.94 -1.44 0.05
N LYS A 153 -3.15 -2.46 -0.24
CA LYS A 153 -1.71 -2.36 -0.41
C LYS A 153 -1.29 -3.14 -1.65
N LEU A 154 -0.63 -2.46 -2.57
CA LEU A 154 -0.08 -3.03 -3.80
C LEU A 154 1.43 -2.91 -3.73
N GLU A 155 2.14 -4.05 -3.81
CA GLU A 155 3.60 -4.07 -3.80
C GLU A 155 4.13 -4.84 -5.01
N THR A 156 5.41 -4.66 -5.31
CA THR A 156 6.13 -5.44 -6.31
C THR A 156 6.97 -6.55 -5.69
N ASP A 157 7.42 -6.36 -4.45
CA ASP A 157 8.27 -7.28 -3.71
C ASP A 157 7.47 -8.08 -2.66
N PRO A 158 7.47 -9.43 -2.74
CA PRO A 158 6.85 -10.29 -1.72
C PRO A 158 7.42 -10.06 -0.31
N GLY A 159 8.71 -9.75 -0.18
CA GLY A 159 9.35 -9.53 1.12
C GLY A 159 8.86 -8.28 1.86
N MET A 160 8.20 -7.35 1.15
CA MET A 160 7.65 -6.12 1.72
C MET A 160 6.13 -6.16 1.91
N LEU A 161 5.41 -7.06 1.23
CA LEU A 161 3.95 -7.02 1.15
C LEU A 161 3.29 -7.11 2.52
N VAL A 162 3.60 -8.17 3.28
CA VAL A 162 3.03 -8.38 4.61
C VAL A 162 3.52 -7.31 5.58
N ARG A 163 4.79 -6.90 5.47
CA ARG A 163 5.40 -5.89 6.38
C ARG A 163 4.70 -4.56 6.28
N LYS A 164 4.43 -4.11 5.04
CA LYS A 164 3.72 -2.86 4.79
C LYS A 164 2.22 -2.97 5.08
N ALA A 165 1.61 -4.15 4.91
CA ALA A 165 0.23 -4.38 5.32
C ALA A 165 0.07 -4.34 6.84
N ALA A 166 0.94 -5.04 7.59
CA ALA A 166 1.01 -5.00 9.04
C ALA A 166 1.27 -3.58 9.55
N ALA A 167 2.20 -2.84 8.95
CA ALA A 167 2.42 -1.43 9.28
C ALA A 167 1.16 -0.57 9.08
N ALA A 168 0.39 -0.81 8.01
CA ALA A 168 -0.86 -0.10 7.75
C ALA A 168 -1.95 -0.42 8.79
N LEU A 169 -2.13 -1.69 9.18
CA LEU A 169 -3.05 -2.10 10.26
C LEU A 169 -2.77 -1.29 11.53
N ARG A 170 -1.51 -1.22 11.95
CA ARG A 170 -1.12 -0.53 13.18
C ARG A 170 -1.22 0.99 13.07
N THR A 171 -0.70 1.56 11.97
CA THR A 171 -0.60 3.02 11.80
C THR A 171 -1.97 3.66 11.63
N TYR A 172 -2.84 3.02 10.86
CA TYR A 172 -4.13 3.57 10.49
C TYR A 172 -5.29 2.94 11.24
N ARG A 173 -5.05 1.93 12.10
CA ARG A 173 -6.09 1.20 12.84
C ARG A 173 -7.21 0.70 11.93
N VAL A 174 -6.83 0.26 10.74
CA VAL A 174 -7.77 -0.39 9.81
C VAL A 174 -7.98 -1.83 10.25
N HIS A 175 -9.14 -2.39 9.90
CA HIS A 175 -9.55 -3.71 10.38
C HIS A 175 -8.98 -4.82 9.50
N THR A 176 -8.89 -4.56 8.19
CA THR A 176 -8.35 -5.49 7.20
C THR A 176 -7.52 -4.73 6.17
N VAL A 177 -6.43 -5.32 5.73
CA VAL A 177 -5.66 -4.87 4.56
C VAL A 177 -5.76 -5.92 3.47
N VAL A 178 -6.22 -5.51 2.29
CA VAL A 178 -6.15 -6.32 1.06
C VAL A 178 -4.80 -6.04 0.43
N ALA A 179 -3.94 -7.05 0.43
CA ALA A 179 -2.55 -6.95 0.01
C ALA A 179 -2.32 -7.80 -1.25
N ASN A 180 -1.79 -7.18 -2.30
CA ASN A 180 -1.57 -7.82 -3.60
C ASN A 180 -0.16 -7.55 -4.11
N LEU A 181 0.40 -8.51 -4.85
CA LEU A 181 1.56 -8.26 -5.70
C LEU A 181 1.10 -7.78 -7.08
N LEU A 182 1.80 -6.80 -7.65
CA LEU A 182 1.44 -6.19 -8.94
C LEU A 182 1.27 -7.22 -10.06
N HIS A 183 2.13 -8.25 -10.08
CA HIS A 183 2.17 -9.26 -11.14
C HIS A 183 1.15 -10.39 -10.95
N THR A 184 0.70 -10.68 -9.72
CA THR A 184 -0.32 -11.72 -9.44
C THR A 184 -1.67 -11.16 -9.02
N ARG A 185 -1.87 -9.83 -9.06
CA ARG A 185 -3.07 -9.19 -8.49
C ARG A 185 -4.43 -9.68 -9.02
N LYS A 186 -4.45 -10.33 -10.19
CA LYS A 186 -5.65 -10.92 -10.80
C LYS A 186 -5.87 -12.39 -10.44
N ASP A 187 -4.85 -13.03 -9.88
CA ASP A 187 -4.82 -14.48 -9.62
C ASP A 187 -4.77 -14.77 -8.12
N GLN A 188 -4.18 -13.88 -7.33
CA GLN A 188 -3.99 -14.05 -5.90
C GLN A 188 -4.11 -12.72 -5.15
N VAL A 189 -4.74 -12.77 -3.99
CA VAL A 189 -4.90 -11.68 -3.02
C VAL A 189 -4.60 -12.23 -1.62
N LEU A 190 -3.95 -11.43 -0.78
CA LEU A 190 -3.79 -11.73 0.64
C LEU A 190 -4.66 -10.80 1.48
N LEU A 191 -5.49 -11.34 2.36
CA LEU A 191 -6.16 -10.57 3.41
C LEU A 191 -5.31 -10.62 4.67
N VAL A 192 -4.89 -9.46 5.15
CA VAL A 192 -4.10 -9.32 6.39
C VAL A 192 -4.96 -8.67 7.46
N THR A 193 -5.08 -9.31 8.62
CA THR A 193 -5.84 -8.83 9.78
C THR A 193 -4.99 -8.90 11.03
N GLN A 194 -5.33 -8.12 12.06
CA GLN A 194 -4.69 -8.25 13.36
C GLN A 194 -5.08 -9.58 14.01
N SER A 195 -4.10 -10.34 14.51
CA SER A 195 -4.34 -11.57 15.26
C SER A 195 -4.90 -11.26 16.65
N LYS A 196 -5.52 -12.25 17.32
CA LYS A 196 -6.11 -12.09 18.67
C LYS A 196 -5.06 -11.83 19.78
N GLY A 197 -3.76 -11.85 19.45
CA GLY A 197 -2.68 -11.52 20.37
C GLY A 197 -2.51 -10.01 20.61
N PRO A 198 -1.81 -9.61 21.69
CA PRO A 198 -1.51 -8.21 21.93
C PRO A 198 -0.69 -7.63 20.77
N SER A 199 -1.19 -6.57 20.15
CA SER A 199 -0.36 -5.79 19.23
C SER A 199 0.80 -5.17 20.00
N PRO A 200 2.00 -5.10 19.41
CA PRO A 200 3.07 -4.31 20.00
C PRO A 200 2.58 -2.87 20.19
N PRO A 201 2.99 -2.18 21.28
CA PRO A 201 2.59 -0.80 21.52
C PRO A 201 2.87 0.05 20.28
N ALA A 202 1.98 1.00 20.00
CA ALA A 202 2.12 1.92 18.88
C ALA A 202 3.39 2.76 19.08
N GLN A 203 4.53 2.27 18.61
CA GLN A 203 5.75 3.05 18.54
C GLN A 203 5.49 4.23 17.62
N ALA A 204 5.80 5.44 18.10
CA ALA A 204 5.96 6.60 17.24
C ALA A 204 6.85 6.17 16.08
N VAL A 205 6.34 6.29 14.86
CA VAL A 205 7.13 6.03 13.67
C VAL A 205 8.31 7.01 13.72
N ASP A 206 9.52 6.46 13.74
CA ASP A 206 10.75 7.20 13.48
C ASP A 206 10.57 7.90 12.13
N ASP A 207 10.36 9.21 12.18
CA ASP A 207 10.31 10.07 11.00
C ASP A 207 11.74 10.17 10.45
N GLY A 208 12.11 9.18 9.64
CA GLY A 208 13.27 9.26 8.76
C GLY A 208 14.48 8.47 9.23
N LYS A 209 14.49 7.19 8.88
CA LYS A 209 15.75 6.54 8.45
C LYS A 209 15.52 5.82 7.12
N PRO A 210 16.30 6.12 6.07
CA PRO A 210 16.24 5.37 4.82
C PRO A 210 16.74 3.94 5.04
N ASP A 211 16.17 3.00 4.30
CA ASP A 211 16.69 1.64 4.15
C ASP A 211 18.18 1.71 3.87
N THR A 212 18.99 1.33 4.87
CA THR A 212 20.43 1.20 4.70
C THR A 212 20.63 -0.18 4.11
N GLU A 213 20.83 -0.25 2.79
CA GLU A 213 21.51 -1.39 2.20
C GLU A 213 22.85 -1.52 2.90
N SER A 214 23.06 -2.63 3.58
CA SER A 214 24.29 -2.95 4.29
C SER A 214 25.41 -3.17 3.26
N GLU A 215 26.23 -2.15 3.05
CA GLU A 215 27.56 -2.34 2.47
C GLU A 215 28.41 -3.15 3.45
N VAL A 216 28.81 -4.32 2.98
CA VAL A 216 29.83 -5.18 3.58
C VAL A 216 31.12 -4.37 3.68
N THR A 217 31.59 -4.14 4.90
CA THR A 217 32.97 -3.69 5.12
C THR A 217 33.75 -4.82 5.75
N ASP A 218 34.74 -5.32 5.01
CA ASP A 218 35.71 -6.30 5.48
C ASP A 218 36.53 -5.70 6.63
N GLY A 219 36.22 -6.15 7.84
CA GLY A 219 36.98 -5.86 9.05
C GLY A 219 37.90 -7.01 9.40
N VAL A 220 39.17 -6.91 9.01
CA VAL A 220 40.26 -7.73 9.53
C VAL A 220 40.31 -7.56 11.05
N THR A 221 40.14 -8.64 11.81
CA THR A 221 40.48 -8.64 13.24
C THR A 221 41.34 -9.85 13.57
N ALA A 222 42.52 -9.54 14.12
CA ALA A 222 43.49 -10.49 14.65
C ALA A 222 42.92 -11.26 15.85
N GLY A 223 43.41 -12.47 16.03
CA GLY A 223 42.81 -13.48 16.88
C GLY A 223 42.90 -13.25 18.37
N GLN A 224 42.16 -14.09 19.09
CA GLN A 224 42.65 -14.78 20.28
C GLN A 224 41.78 -16.00 20.55
N GLU A 225 42.42 -17.16 20.51
CA GLU A 225 41.87 -18.45 20.91
C GLU A 225 41.67 -18.49 22.42
N GLN A 226 40.49 -18.89 22.89
CA GLN A 226 40.37 -19.71 24.10
C GLN A 226 39.33 -20.80 23.88
N ARG A 227 39.84 -22.02 23.94
CA ARG A 227 39.16 -23.29 23.72
C ARG A 227 38.61 -23.76 25.07
N SER A 228 37.31 -24.05 25.16
CA SER A 228 36.81 -24.98 26.17
C SER A 228 35.83 -25.97 25.53
N SER A 229 36.01 -27.20 25.95
CA SER A 229 35.51 -28.47 25.41
C SER A 229 34.04 -28.69 25.74
N VAL A 230 33.18 -28.93 24.75
CA VAL A 230 31.90 -29.64 24.91
C VAL A 230 31.50 -30.35 23.58
N ASP A 231 30.98 -31.57 23.73
CA ASP A 231 30.64 -32.62 22.75
C ASP A 231 30.18 -32.25 21.33
N PHE A 232 30.89 -32.80 20.34
CA PHE A 232 30.76 -32.52 18.91
C PHE A 232 29.73 -33.40 18.16
N THR A 233 29.03 -34.33 18.81
CA THR A 233 28.12 -35.27 18.13
C THR A 233 26.63 -34.99 18.36
N THR A 234 26.25 -34.11 19.29
CA THR A 234 24.86 -33.69 19.50
C THR A 234 24.52 -32.35 18.82
N GLN A 235 25.51 -31.61 18.34
CA GLN A 235 25.31 -30.31 17.68
C GLN A 235 24.89 -30.42 16.21
N VAL A 236 25.33 -31.46 15.49
CA VAL A 236 25.02 -31.62 14.05
C VAL A 236 23.52 -31.87 13.82
N TRP A 237 22.87 -32.67 14.68
CA TRP A 237 21.45 -33.00 14.56
C TRP A 237 20.53 -31.82 14.91
N LYS A 238 20.92 -30.98 15.89
CA LYS A 238 20.21 -29.73 16.21
C LYS A 238 20.38 -28.67 15.12
N GLN A 239 21.54 -28.64 14.45
CA GLN A 239 21.80 -27.70 13.36
C GLN A 239 20.99 -28.05 12.12
N GLN A 240 20.87 -29.32 11.78
CA GLN A 240 20.00 -29.78 10.69
C GLN A 240 18.50 -29.60 10.99
N GLU A 241 18.02 -29.86 12.21
CA GLU A 241 16.63 -29.55 12.58
C GLU A 241 16.33 -28.03 12.55
N LEU A 242 17.26 -27.18 12.98
CA LEU A 242 17.12 -25.73 12.90
C LEU A 242 17.23 -25.23 11.45
N GLU A 243 18.03 -25.86 10.61
CA GLU A 243 18.15 -25.54 9.18
C GLU A 243 16.92 -25.99 8.40
N GLU A 244 16.36 -27.18 8.66
CA GLU A 244 15.10 -27.66 8.09
C GLU A 244 13.90 -26.83 8.57
N GLN A 245 13.87 -26.44 9.85
CA GLN A 245 12.88 -25.49 10.37
C GLN A 245 13.05 -24.10 9.74
N SER A 246 14.30 -23.62 9.54
CA SER A 246 14.57 -22.37 8.83
C SER A 246 14.23 -22.44 7.35
N ALA A 247 14.35 -23.61 6.72
CA ALA A 247 13.99 -23.83 5.32
C ALA A 247 12.47 -23.88 5.15
N ALA A 248 11.75 -24.50 6.09
CA ALA A 248 10.29 -24.44 6.16
C ALA A 248 9.77 -23.02 6.46
N LEU A 249 10.50 -22.24 7.27
CA LEU A 249 10.26 -20.80 7.50
C LEU A 249 10.77 -19.88 6.38
N LYS A 250 11.63 -20.35 5.48
CA LYS A 250 12.04 -19.62 4.26
C LYS A 250 11.07 -19.88 3.12
N GLN A 251 10.44 -21.06 3.07
CA GLN A 251 9.38 -21.39 2.11
C GLN A 251 8.06 -20.65 2.40
N LYS A 252 7.79 -20.33 3.67
CA LYS A 252 6.77 -19.35 4.07
C LYS A 252 7.47 -18.02 4.34
N GLY A 253 7.52 -17.09 3.39
CA GLY A 253 8.23 -15.81 3.51
C GLY A 253 7.80 -14.89 4.67
N CYS A 254 8.03 -15.33 5.91
CA CYS A 254 7.70 -14.66 7.14
C CYS A 254 9.02 -14.48 7.90
N SER A 255 9.71 -13.39 7.58
CA SER A 255 10.70 -12.83 8.50
C SER A 255 10.03 -12.64 9.86
N GLN A 256 10.66 -13.09 10.95
CA GLN A 256 10.15 -13.22 12.33
C GLN A 256 9.39 -12.01 12.96
N ALA A 257 9.20 -10.90 12.24
CA ALA A 257 8.60 -9.65 12.71
C ALA A 257 7.05 -9.61 12.72
N GLU A 258 6.36 -10.66 12.31
CA GLU A 258 4.92 -10.59 11.96
C GLU A 258 4.02 -11.57 12.72
N VAL A 259 4.44 -12.04 13.89
CA VAL A 259 3.69 -13.01 14.71
C VAL A 259 2.31 -12.48 15.18
N TRP A 260 2.04 -11.18 15.04
CA TRP A 260 0.80 -10.53 15.51
C TRP A 260 -0.26 -10.30 14.43
N VAL A 261 -0.02 -10.71 13.17
CA VAL A 261 -1.00 -10.62 12.08
C VAL A 261 -1.43 -12.00 11.59
N ASP A 262 -2.70 -12.13 11.25
CA ASP A 262 -3.23 -13.29 10.55
C ASP A 262 -3.29 -12.98 9.06
N THR A 263 -2.91 -13.95 8.23
CA THR A 263 -2.93 -13.83 6.76
C THR A 263 -3.81 -14.92 6.15
N GLU A 264 -4.75 -14.52 5.31
CA GLU A 264 -5.66 -15.41 4.59
C GLU A 264 -5.48 -15.21 3.08
N GLU A 265 -5.03 -16.26 2.40
CA GLU A 265 -4.77 -16.24 0.97
C GLU A 265 -6.04 -16.58 0.17
N ILE A 266 -6.33 -15.77 -0.85
CA ILE A 266 -7.41 -15.98 -1.79
C ILE A 266 -6.79 -16.21 -3.16
N ASN A 267 -7.06 -17.38 -3.72
CA ASN A 267 -6.68 -17.75 -5.08
C ASN A 267 -7.89 -17.73 -6.01
N ARG A 268 -7.71 -17.21 -7.22
CA ARG A 268 -8.73 -17.21 -8.26
C ARG A 268 -9.15 -18.64 -8.58
N ALA A 269 -10.45 -18.92 -8.46
CA ALA A 269 -10.98 -20.23 -8.84
C ALA A 269 -10.93 -20.43 -10.37
N ASN A 270 -10.65 -21.65 -10.83
CA ASN A 270 -10.53 -21.99 -12.25
C ASN A 270 -11.79 -21.65 -13.09
N TYR A 271 -12.96 -21.63 -12.45
CA TYR A 271 -14.24 -21.37 -13.11
C TYR A 271 -14.71 -19.91 -12.99
N GLU A 272 -14.02 -19.07 -12.21
CA GLU A 272 -14.34 -17.65 -12.07
C GLU A 272 -13.34 -16.80 -12.86
N PRO A 273 -13.80 -15.94 -13.79
CA PRO A 273 -12.91 -15.09 -14.57
C PRO A 273 -12.19 -14.04 -13.71
N TYR A 274 -12.78 -13.65 -12.58
CA TYR A 274 -12.40 -12.49 -11.77
C TYR A 274 -12.31 -12.88 -10.28
N ILE A 275 -11.14 -12.66 -9.65
CA ILE A 275 -10.91 -12.94 -8.23
C ILE A 275 -11.76 -12.05 -7.30
N GLU A 276 -12.22 -10.91 -7.81
CA GLU A 276 -12.99 -9.89 -7.12
C GLU A 276 -14.24 -10.47 -6.45
N ARG A 277 -14.86 -11.49 -7.04
CA ARG A 277 -16.04 -12.13 -6.44
C ARG A 277 -15.70 -12.86 -5.15
N GLN A 278 -14.60 -13.59 -5.12
CA GLN A 278 -14.13 -14.30 -3.92
C GLN A 278 -13.65 -13.31 -2.87
N LEU A 279 -12.92 -12.28 -3.28
CA LEU A 279 -12.48 -11.19 -2.41
C LEU A 279 -13.67 -10.49 -1.73
N VAL A 280 -14.67 -10.06 -2.49
CA VAL A 280 -15.86 -9.40 -1.95
C VAL A 280 -16.61 -10.35 -1.00
N SER A 281 -16.73 -11.64 -1.33
CA SER A 281 -17.37 -12.62 -0.45
C SER A 281 -16.66 -12.72 0.90
N GLN A 282 -15.33 -12.77 0.92
CA GLN A 282 -14.55 -12.86 2.15
C GLN A 282 -14.62 -11.58 2.98
N VAL A 283 -14.58 -10.42 2.33
CA VAL A 283 -14.74 -9.12 3.01
C VAL A 283 -16.13 -8.99 3.63
N VAL A 284 -17.18 -9.43 2.93
CA VAL A 284 -18.55 -9.44 3.46
C VAL A 284 -18.68 -10.39 4.66
N ALA A 285 -18.06 -11.57 4.61
CA ALA A 285 -18.04 -12.50 5.73
C ALA A 285 -17.37 -11.87 6.97
N LYS A 286 -16.22 -11.21 6.80
CA LYS A 286 -15.54 -10.49 7.89
C LYS A 286 -16.36 -9.31 8.42
N HIS A 287 -17.03 -8.56 7.55
CA HIS A 287 -17.93 -7.47 7.98
C HIS A 287 -19.13 -7.99 8.78
N THR A 288 -19.68 -9.14 8.40
CA THR A 288 -20.76 -9.81 9.15
C THR A 288 -20.29 -10.20 10.56
N GLN A 289 -19.08 -10.75 10.68
CA GLN A 289 -18.47 -11.06 11.98
C GLN A 289 -18.19 -9.80 12.80
N PHE A 290 -17.73 -8.72 12.16
CA PHE A 290 -17.48 -7.43 12.80
C PHE A 290 -18.76 -6.84 13.40
N ILE A 291 -19.87 -6.86 12.65
CA ILE A 291 -21.19 -6.42 13.15
C ILE A 291 -21.60 -7.24 14.36
N ALA A 292 -21.52 -8.57 14.28
CA ALA A 292 -21.88 -9.46 15.38
C ALA A 292 -21.05 -9.18 16.64
N HIS A 293 -19.74 -8.99 16.50
CA HIS A 293 -18.86 -8.70 17.62
C HIS A 293 -19.19 -7.37 18.31
N ARG A 294 -19.48 -6.31 17.53
CA ARG A 294 -19.81 -4.98 18.05
C ARG A 294 -21.22 -4.87 18.64
N GLN A 295 -22.14 -5.76 18.29
CA GLN A 295 -23.48 -5.81 18.91
C GLN A 295 -23.49 -6.45 20.30
N HIS A 296 -22.44 -7.21 20.64
CA HIS A 296 -22.30 -7.90 21.93
C HIS A 296 -21.42 -7.15 22.94
N GLN A 297 -20.85 -6.00 22.58
CA GLN A 297 -20.10 -5.09 23.45
C GLN A 297 -20.96 -3.91 23.88
#